data_AF-A0A0C5BSE0-F1
#
_entry.id   AF-A0A0C5BSE0-F1
#
_cell.length_a   1.000
_cell.length_b   1.000
_cell.length_c   1.000
_cell.angle_alpha   90.00
_cell.angle_beta   90.00
_cell.angle_gamma   90.00
#
_symmetry.space_group_name_H-M   'P 1'
#
loop_
_entity.id
_entity.type
_entity.pdbx_description
1 polymer ?
#
loop_
_entity_poly.entity_id
_entity_poly.type
_entity_poly.pdbx_seq_one_letter_code
_entity_poly.pdbx_strand_id
1 'polypeptide(L)'
;MSCSGEIIDGEEQLIQIRPAISAQLKKAKYGVSDHSTVELCHWTKKSFKHEGNCYKHKFYGISTHRCMEFSPAGMHCENRCVYCWRPMEFYDSLEMKPEQVAEPKEILTKLMAERKKLINGYYGDSRNDKQRLDESLLPSHYAISLSGEPTMYPKLPELIKYLNSLQTTKSIFLVTNGQEPDMIQRLQDEDALPTQLYLSTNAADYKSFLKINKPKYDDSWERWNRTLGMLKHLNTRTVLRITLIRGYNDQKDMIPLFAKMFRESSPHFIEIKSYMHIGRSTNRLEHSNMLEMEEVKQFSEQITKQSKIFSVMDESFVSRISILQNNERFIDRWIPSYANTS
;
A
#
# COMPACT_ATOMS: atom_id res chain seq x y z
N MET A 1 49.21 20.30 -1.60
CA MET A 1 48.86 20.02 -0.19
C MET A 1 47.38 19.68 -0.20
N SER A 2 46.95 18.44 -0.49
CA SER A 2 47.11 17.22 0.33
C SER A 2 46.88 17.48 1.81
N CYS A 3 45.74 17.01 2.31
CA CYS A 3 45.53 16.27 3.55
C CYS A 3 44.09 15.74 3.45
N SER A 4 43.91 14.50 2.98
CA SER A 4 43.77 13.30 3.84
C SER A 4 42.42 13.35 4.57
N GLY A 5 41.39 12.66 4.09
CA GLY A 5 41.37 11.21 4.17
C GLY A 5 40.67 10.84 5.48
N GLU A 6 39.35 10.93 5.50
CA GLU A 6 38.52 10.17 6.44
C GLU A 6 37.77 9.13 5.59
N ILE A 7 38.52 8.13 5.13
CA ILE A 7 37.93 6.83 4.87
C ILE A 7 37.66 6.26 6.26
N ILE A 8 36.41 6.38 6.71
CA ILE A 8 35.90 5.57 7.81
C ILE A 8 35.57 4.22 7.17
N ASP A 9 36.56 3.34 7.13
CA ASP A 9 36.36 1.93 6.78
C ASP A 9 35.82 1.23 8.02
N GLY A 10 34.57 0.75 7.97
CA GLY A 10 34.00 -0.08 9.03
C GLY A 10 32.52 0.09 9.34
N GLU A 11 31.63 0.12 8.34
CA GLU A 11 30.22 -0.29 8.40
C GLU A 11 29.67 -0.11 6.98
N GLU A 12 29.10 -1.15 6.36
CA GLU A 12 28.40 -0.98 5.08
C GLU A 12 27.27 0.04 5.28
N GLN A 13 27.46 1.25 4.71
CA GLN A 13 26.61 2.39 5.02
C GLN A 13 25.16 2.07 4.63
N LEU A 14 24.27 2.08 5.62
CA LEU A 14 22.82 1.91 5.41
C LEU A 14 22.31 2.88 4.34
N ILE A 15 21.42 2.41 3.47
CA ILE A 15 20.77 3.24 2.45
C ILE A 15 20.03 4.39 3.13
N GLN A 16 20.39 5.62 2.75
CA GLN A 16 19.77 6.85 3.23
C GLN A 16 18.99 7.53 2.10
N ILE A 17 17.80 8.05 2.41
CA ILE A 17 17.10 8.97 1.52
C ILE A 17 17.90 10.28 1.44
N ARG A 18 18.31 10.67 0.22
CA ARG A 18 19.17 11.85 0.00
C ARG A 18 18.63 13.10 0.70
N PRO A 19 19.47 13.97 1.30
CA PRO A 19 19.02 15.12 2.09
C PRO A 19 18.01 16.04 1.38
N ALA A 20 18.22 16.32 0.09
CA ALA A 20 17.32 17.15 -0.71
C ALA A 20 15.92 16.52 -0.88
N ILE A 21 15.86 15.19 -1.02
CA ILE A 21 14.60 14.43 -1.11
C ILE A 21 13.95 14.38 0.28
N SER A 22 14.72 14.09 1.33
CA SER A 22 14.25 14.07 2.72
C SER A 22 13.60 15.40 3.12
N ALA A 23 14.19 16.54 2.74
CA ALA A 23 13.60 17.86 2.96
C ALA A 23 12.25 18.05 2.25
N GLN A 24 12.13 17.59 0.99
CA GLN A 24 10.87 17.64 0.25
C GLN A 24 9.78 16.76 0.88
N LEU A 25 10.14 15.54 1.30
CA LEU A 25 9.22 14.62 2.00
C LEU A 25 8.76 15.21 3.33
N LYS A 26 9.66 15.79 4.13
CA LYS A 26 9.31 16.46 5.40
C LYS A 26 8.37 17.65 5.17
N LYS A 27 8.59 18.44 4.11
CA LYS A 27 7.66 19.51 3.71
C LYS A 27 6.27 18.96 3.36
N ALA A 28 6.22 17.79 2.72
CA ALA A 28 4.99 17.05 2.45
C ALA A 28 4.42 16.27 3.66
N LYS A 29 4.95 16.51 4.87
CA LYS A 29 4.50 15.91 6.15
C LYS A 29 4.80 14.42 6.32
N TYR A 30 5.94 13.97 5.78
CA TYR A 30 6.48 12.64 6.03
C TYR A 30 7.44 12.67 7.21
N GLY A 31 7.40 11.60 8.00
CA GLY A 31 8.52 11.14 8.79
C GLY A 31 9.48 10.37 7.90
N VAL A 32 10.78 10.63 8.04
CA VAL A 32 11.83 10.00 7.22
C VAL A 32 12.94 9.49 8.15
N SER A 33 13.31 8.23 7.99
CA SER A 33 14.44 7.62 8.68
C SER A 33 15.10 6.59 7.78
N ASP A 34 16.41 6.68 7.57
CA ASP A 34 17.16 5.76 6.72
C ASP A 34 16.53 5.66 5.31
N HIS A 35 16.16 4.46 4.88
CA HIS A 35 15.44 4.16 3.64
C HIS A 35 13.91 4.08 3.83
N SER A 36 13.42 4.39 5.03
CA SER A 36 12.03 4.17 5.46
C SER A 36 11.27 5.48 5.66
N THR A 37 9.95 5.42 5.50
CA THR A 37 9.07 6.59 5.63
C THR A 37 7.77 6.28 6.36
N VAL A 38 7.19 7.28 7.02
CA VAL A 38 5.88 7.20 7.70
C VAL A 38 5.06 8.47 7.43
N GLU A 39 3.74 8.37 7.35
CA GLU A 39 2.85 9.52 7.17
C GLU A 39 1.57 9.37 8.01
N LEU A 40 0.96 10.50 8.38
CA LEU A 40 -0.43 10.51 8.84
C LEU A 40 -1.35 10.65 7.64
N CYS A 41 -2.02 9.55 7.28
CA CYS A 41 -2.94 9.53 6.16
C CYS A 41 -4.07 10.55 6.34
N HIS A 42 -4.66 10.99 5.23
CA HIS A 42 -5.77 11.96 5.21
C HIS A 42 -6.90 11.59 6.18
N TRP A 43 -7.29 10.32 6.19
CA TRP A 43 -8.38 9.82 7.01
C TRP A 43 -8.04 9.73 8.50
N THR A 44 -6.80 9.42 8.85
CA THR A 44 -6.32 9.47 10.25
C THR A 44 -6.47 10.89 10.80
N LYS A 45 -6.05 11.89 10.02
CA LYS A 45 -6.18 13.31 10.41
C LYS A 45 -7.64 13.73 10.61
N LYS A 46 -8.53 13.35 9.68
CA LYS A 46 -9.98 13.60 9.81
C LYS A 46 -10.60 12.90 11.01
N SER A 47 -10.16 11.66 11.28
CA SER A 47 -10.69 10.90 12.40
C SER A 47 -10.37 11.52 13.76
N PHE A 48 -9.30 12.32 13.89
CA PHE A 48 -9.04 13.05 15.13
C PHE A 48 -10.15 14.06 15.48
N LYS A 49 -10.86 14.59 14.48
CA LYS A 49 -11.96 15.57 14.64
C LYS A 49 -13.34 14.95 14.56
N HIS A 50 -13.44 13.62 14.56
CA HIS A 50 -14.68 12.90 14.26
C HIS A 50 -15.31 13.23 12.88
N GLU A 51 -14.52 13.74 11.93
CA GLU A 51 -14.99 14.11 10.58
C GLU A 51 -15.15 12.91 9.63
N GLY A 52 -14.94 11.68 10.13
CA GLY A 52 -15.16 10.45 9.39
C GLY A 52 -14.05 9.41 9.54
N ASN A 53 -14.27 8.26 8.92
CA ASN A 53 -13.38 7.11 8.89
C ASN A 53 -13.01 6.74 7.45
N CYS A 54 -11.88 6.06 7.26
CA CYS A 54 -11.50 5.55 5.94
C CYS A 54 -12.42 4.40 5.48
N TYR A 55 -12.44 4.12 4.17
CA TYR A 55 -13.24 3.01 3.64
C TYR A 55 -12.87 1.64 4.25
N LYS A 56 -11.61 1.45 4.69
CA LYS A 56 -11.18 0.19 5.34
C LYS A 56 -11.85 -0.03 6.69
N HIS A 57 -12.24 1.02 7.41
CA HIS A 57 -13.07 0.89 8.59
C HIS A 57 -14.42 0.27 8.22
N LYS A 58 -15.05 0.80 7.16
CA LYS A 58 -16.30 0.25 6.64
C LYS A 58 -16.10 -1.20 6.17
N PHE A 59 -15.09 -1.48 5.35
CA PHE A 59 -14.89 -2.78 4.71
C PHE A 59 -14.44 -3.88 5.66
N TYR A 60 -13.52 -3.57 6.58
CA TYR A 60 -12.79 -4.58 7.36
C TYR A 60 -12.83 -4.36 8.88
N GLY A 61 -13.45 -3.26 9.36
CA GLY A 61 -13.67 -2.99 10.77
C GLY A 61 -12.51 -2.31 11.49
N ILE A 62 -11.45 -1.92 10.77
CA ILE A 62 -10.26 -1.34 11.41
C ILE A 62 -10.53 0.02 12.06
N SER A 63 -9.78 0.36 13.10
CA SER A 63 -9.83 1.69 13.72
C SER A 63 -8.95 2.68 12.94
N THR A 64 -9.56 3.62 12.20
CA THR A 64 -8.85 4.55 11.30
C THR A 64 -7.71 5.33 11.99
N HIS A 65 -7.95 5.87 13.18
CA HIS A 65 -6.96 6.69 13.90
C HIS A 65 -5.78 5.88 14.46
N ARG A 66 -5.95 4.55 14.61
CA ARG A 66 -4.92 3.62 15.12
C ARG A 66 -4.13 2.93 14.01
N CYS A 67 -4.27 3.40 12.77
CA CYS A 67 -3.46 2.95 11.65
C CYS A 67 -2.13 3.73 11.56
N MET A 68 -1.05 3.01 11.31
CA MET A 68 0.25 3.53 10.92
C MET A 68 0.50 3.19 9.46
N GLU A 69 0.45 4.20 8.59
CA GLU A 69 0.82 4.08 7.19
C GLU A 69 2.33 4.37 7.04
N PHE A 70 3.09 3.37 6.61
CA PHE A 70 4.53 3.47 6.48
C PHE A 70 5.08 2.60 5.34
N SER A 71 6.37 2.74 5.05
CA SER A 71 7.08 1.88 4.10
C SER A 71 8.54 1.70 4.52
N PRO A 72 9.07 0.45 4.51
CA PRO A 72 10.49 0.19 4.69
C PRO A 72 11.31 0.48 3.43
N ALA A 73 10.68 0.79 2.29
CA ALA A 73 11.34 1.02 1.01
C ALA A 73 10.87 2.35 0.41
N GLY A 74 10.87 3.43 1.21
CA GLY A 74 10.12 4.66 0.92
C GLY A 74 10.42 5.31 -0.43
N MET A 75 11.63 5.09 -0.97
CA MET A 75 12.12 5.66 -2.23
C MET A 75 12.68 4.62 -3.22
N HIS A 76 12.28 3.35 -3.10
CA HIS A 76 12.68 2.28 -4.04
C HIS A 76 11.43 1.68 -4.67
N CYS A 77 11.39 1.57 -5.99
CA CYS A 77 10.32 0.90 -6.72
C CYS A 77 10.76 0.64 -8.17
N GLU A 78 10.30 -0.47 -8.71
CA GLU A 78 10.50 -0.91 -10.09
C GLU A 78 9.60 -0.13 -11.06
N ASN A 79 8.47 0.41 -10.58
CA ASN A 79 7.50 1.11 -11.42
C ASN A 79 7.69 2.63 -11.45
N ARG A 80 7.23 3.25 -12.55
CA ARG A 80 7.07 4.71 -12.72
C ARG A 80 5.64 5.05 -13.12
N CYS A 81 4.67 4.52 -12.36
CA CYS A 81 3.25 4.57 -12.72
C CYS A 81 2.73 5.99 -13.00
N VAL A 82 1.93 6.15 -14.06
CA VAL A 82 1.35 7.47 -14.42
C VAL A 82 0.53 8.08 -13.28
N TYR A 83 -0.13 7.25 -12.48
CA TYR A 83 -1.03 7.64 -11.39
C TYR A 83 -0.37 7.75 -10.02
N CYS A 84 0.91 7.39 -9.87
CA CYS A 84 1.55 7.42 -8.57
C CYS A 84 1.65 8.86 -8.07
N TRP A 85 1.14 9.14 -6.88
CA TRP A 85 1.18 10.48 -6.28
C TRP A 85 2.54 10.81 -5.62
N ARG A 86 3.45 9.82 -5.52
CA ARG A 86 4.77 9.94 -4.89
C ARG A 86 5.83 10.35 -5.91
N PRO A 87 6.94 10.96 -5.46
CA PRO A 87 7.94 11.51 -6.38
C PRO A 87 8.89 10.43 -6.89
N MET A 88 8.38 9.57 -7.78
CA MET A 88 9.13 8.43 -8.33
C MET A 88 10.30 8.87 -9.23
N GLU A 89 10.34 10.14 -9.61
CA GLU A 89 11.47 10.73 -10.34
C GLU A 89 12.78 10.62 -9.54
N PHE A 90 12.68 10.39 -8.23
CA PHE A 90 13.81 10.26 -7.31
C PHE A 90 14.16 8.81 -6.94
N TYR A 91 13.54 7.82 -7.60
CA TYR A 91 13.87 6.41 -7.37
C TYR A 91 15.11 6.06 -8.19
N ASP A 92 16.24 5.91 -7.50
CA ASP A 92 17.56 5.76 -8.11
C ASP A 92 18.03 4.30 -8.25
N SER A 93 17.64 3.42 -7.32
CA SER A 93 18.04 2.00 -7.32
C SER A 93 16.84 1.06 -7.50
N LEU A 94 17.08 -0.06 -8.17
CA LEU A 94 16.16 -1.19 -8.32
C LEU A 94 16.46 -2.33 -7.33
N GLU A 95 17.40 -2.13 -6.42
CA GLU A 95 17.83 -3.14 -5.46
C GLU A 95 18.09 -2.52 -4.08
N MET A 96 17.74 -3.27 -3.03
CA MET A 96 18.09 -2.97 -1.65
C MET A 96 18.80 -4.18 -1.06
N LYS A 97 20.12 -4.10 -0.87
CA LYS A 97 20.90 -5.23 -0.36
C LYS A 97 20.68 -5.44 1.15
N PRO A 98 20.61 -6.70 1.64
CA PRO A 98 20.37 -7.02 3.05
C PRO A 98 21.29 -6.29 4.05
N GLU A 99 22.56 -6.13 3.70
CA GLU A 99 23.59 -5.49 4.50
C GLU A 99 23.46 -3.96 4.55
N GLN A 100 22.79 -3.36 3.56
CA GLN A 100 22.60 -1.91 3.47
C GLN A 100 21.25 -1.43 3.98
N VAL A 101 20.47 -2.29 4.65
CA VAL A 101 19.15 -1.92 5.19
C VAL A 101 19.09 -2.08 6.70
N ALA A 102 18.46 -1.10 7.34
CA ALA A 102 18.23 -1.05 8.78
C ALA A 102 17.42 -2.26 9.24
N GLU A 103 17.64 -2.68 10.49
CA GLU A 103 16.90 -3.79 11.09
C GLU A 103 15.42 -3.44 11.34
N PRO A 104 14.49 -4.41 11.26
CA PRO A 104 13.06 -4.15 11.43
C PRO A 104 12.68 -3.40 12.71
N LYS A 105 13.33 -3.75 13.83
CA LYS A 105 13.09 -3.10 15.12
C LYS A 105 13.50 -1.63 15.10
N GLU A 106 14.65 -1.34 14.49
CA GLU A 106 15.15 0.04 14.36
C GLU A 106 14.26 0.88 13.45
N ILE A 107 13.83 0.33 12.31
CA ILE A 107 12.87 0.98 11.41
C ILE A 107 11.63 1.38 12.21
N LEU A 108 11.04 0.44 12.94
CA LEU A 108 9.82 0.73 13.69
C LEU A 108 10.06 1.77 14.78
N THR A 109 11.13 1.66 15.57
CA THR A 109 11.45 2.61 16.64
C THR A 109 11.62 4.02 16.09
N LYS A 110 12.42 4.20 15.03
CA LYS A 110 12.68 5.51 14.43
C LYS A 110 11.43 6.07 13.77
N LEU A 111 10.66 5.26 13.04
CA LEU A 111 9.40 5.71 12.42
C LEU A 111 8.31 6.01 13.45
N MET A 112 8.24 5.29 14.58
CA MET A 112 7.33 5.62 15.67
C MET A 112 7.66 6.99 16.29
N ALA A 113 8.95 7.31 16.43
CA ALA A 113 9.39 8.63 16.90
C ALA A 113 9.02 9.75 15.91
N GLU A 114 9.24 9.54 14.62
CA GLU A 114 8.83 10.49 13.58
C GLU A 114 7.29 10.66 13.54
N ARG A 115 6.55 9.56 13.62
CA ARG A 115 5.09 9.58 13.66
C ARG A 115 4.56 10.30 14.89
N LYS A 116 5.18 10.13 16.06
CA LYS A 116 4.85 10.87 17.28
C LYS A 116 5.02 12.39 17.08
N LYS A 117 6.08 12.84 16.42
CA LYS A 117 6.26 14.27 16.08
C LYS A 117 5.11 14.79 15.21
N LEU A 118 4.67 14.00 14.23
CA LEU A 118 3.53 14.37 13.37
C LEU A 118 2.22 14.47 14.16
N ILE A 119 1.95 13.54 15.10
CA ILE A 119 0.75 13.55 15.95
C ILE A 119 0.78 14.72 16.93
N ASN A 120 1.94 15.02 17.52
CA ASN A 120 2.10 16.13 18.46
C ASN A 120 1.61 17.47 17.88
N GLY A 121 1.72 17.67 16.56
CA GLY A 121 1.20 18.85 15.87
C GLY A 121 -0.32 19.03 15.92
N TYR A 122 -1.08 18.03 16.38
CA TYR A 122 -2.54 18.06 16.46
C TYR A 122 -3.08 18.36 17.87
N TYR A 123 -2.28 18.21 18.94
CA TYR A 123 -2.76 18.49 20.31
C TYR A 123 -3.09 19.97 20.56
N GLY A 124 -2.58 20.88 19.73
CA GLY A 124 -2.83 22.33 19.86
C GLY A 124 -4.18 22.81 19.33
N ASP A 125 -4.93 21.99 18.59
CA ASP A 125 -6.24 22.35 18.05
C ASP A 125 -7.34 21.65 18.87
N SER A 126 -8.14 22.44 19.59
CA SER A 126 -9.18 21.96 20.52
C SER A 126 -10.32 21.18 19.86
N ARG A 127 -10.41 21.21 18.53
CA ARG A 127 -11.36 20.38 17.76
C ARG A 127 -10.92 18.93 17.67
N ASN A 128 -9.65 18.63 17.93
CA ASN A 128 -9.17 17.26 17.94
C ASN A 128 -9.51 16.58 19.27
N ASP A 129 -10.02 15.36 19.18
CA ASP A 129 -10.27 14.50 20.32
C ASP A 129 -8.95 13.99 20.89
N LYS A 130 -8.71 14.33 22.16
CA LYS A 130 -7.47 13.98 22.86
C LYS A 130 -7.30 12.47 23.02
N GLN A 131 -8.37 11.74 23.32
CA GLN A 131 -8.31 10.30 23.49
C GLN A 131 -7.91 9.61 22.17
N ARG A 132 -8.44 10.04 21.03
CA ARG A 132 -8.04 9.52 19.71
C ARG A 132 -6.60 9.84 19.37
N LEU A 133 -6.09 11.01 19.74
CA LEU A 133 -4.68 11.34 19.57
C LEU A 133 -3.80 10.41 20.42
N ASP A 134 -4.16 10.22 21.70
CA ASP A 134 -3.44 9.35 22.64
C ASP A 134 -3.45 7.88 22.16
N GLU A 135 -4.61 7.37 21.74
CA GLU A 135 -4.74 6.03 21.14
C GLU A 135 -3.96 5.90 19.82
N SER A 136 -3.81 7.00 19.07
CA SER A 136 -3.05 7.00 17.83
C SER A 136 -1.55 6.84 18.08
N LEU A 137 -1.01 7.30 19.22
CA LEU A 137 0.42 7.17 19.54
C LEU A 137 0.89 5.72 19.58
N LEU A 138 -0.01 4.76 19.83
CA LEU A 138 0.28 3.33 19.81
C LEU A 138 -0.62 2.59 18.79
N PRO A 139 -0.13 2.40 17.55
CA PRO A 139 -0.90 1.81 16.47
C PRO A 139 -1.37 0.37 16.78
N SER A 140 -2.50 0.03 16.18
CA SER A 140 -3.02 -1.34 16.11
C SER A 140 -3.04 -1.90 14.69
N HIS A 141 -2.96 -1.04 13.67
CA HIS A 141 -2.90 -1.46 12.28
C HIS A 141 -1.64 -0.93 11.64
N TYR A 142 -0.94 -1.79 10.92
CA TYR A 142 0.27 -1.45 10.21
C TYR A 142 0.01 -1.57 8.71
N ALA A 143 -0.07 -0.44 8.02
CA ALA A 143 -0.24 -0.38 6.58
C ALA A 143 1.12 -0.15 5.91
N ILE A 144 1.75 -1.24 5.48
CA ILE A 144 2.99 -1.27 4.71
C ILE A 144 2.64 -0.95 3.26
N SER A 145 2.36 0.33 2.98
CA SER A 145 1.77 0.76 1.71
C SER A 145 2.02 2.22 1.34
N LEU A 146 2.93 2.90 2.04
CA LEU A 146 3.06 4.35 1.95
C LEU A 146 3.63 4.82 0.59
N SER A 147 4.91 4.55 0.33
CA SER A 147 5.59 4.84 -0.92
C SER A 147 6.66 3.80 -1.22
N GLY A 148 7.04 3.71 -2.49
CA GLY A 148 7.94 2.66 -2.96
C GLY A 148 7.30 1.28 -2.99
N GLU A 149 8.12 0.26 -3.19
CA GLU A 149 7.74 -1.15 -3.21
C GLU A 149 8.27 -1.85 -1.96
N PRO A 150 7.41 -2.15 -0.97
CA PRO A 150 7.86 -2.75 0.27
C PRO A 150 8.45 -4.15 0.12
N THR A 151 8.11 -4.91 -0.93
CA THR A 151 8.70 -6.23 -1.16
C THR A 151 10.17 -6.19 -1.59
N MET A 152 10.69 -5.02 -1.97
CA MET A 152 12.13 -4.83 -2.19
C MET A 152 12.93 -4.83 -0.89
N TYR A 153 12.30 -4.63 0.27
CA TYR A 153 13.00 -4.65 1.56
C TYR A 153 13.34 -6.10 1.94
N PRO A 154 14.63 -6.48 1.99
CA PRO A 154 15.04 -7.88 2.10
C PRO A 154 14.73 -8.51 3.46
N LYS A 155 14.49 -7.72 4.50
CA LYS A 155 14.15 -8.19 5.85
C LYS A 155 12.63 -8.07 6.14
N LEU A 156 11.80 -8.12 5.09
CA LEU A 156 10.35 -7.99 5.20
C LEU A 156 9.69 -9.14 6.02
N PRO A 157 10.09 -10.42 5.89
CA PRO A 157 9.56 -11.48 6.74
C PRO A 157 9.76 -11.19 8.25
N GLU A 158 10.95 -10.75 8.61
CA GLU A 158 11.35 -10.41 9.98
C GLU A 158 10.56 -9.19 10.49
N LEU A 159 10.32 -8.21 9.62
CA LEU A 159 9.46 -7.05 9.95
C LEU A 159 8.02 -7.47 10.22
N ILE A 160 7.41 -8.31 9.39
CA ILE A 160 6.03 -8.74 9.60
C ILE A 160 5.93 -9.57 10.88
N LYS A 161 6.86 -10.51 11.11
CA LYS A 161 6.93 -11.29 12.36
C LYS A 161 7.09 -10.40 13.59
N TYR A 162 7.98 -9.41 13.52
CA TYR A 162 8.18 -8.46 14.61
C TYR A 162 6.89 -7.66 14.89
N LEU A 163 6.25 -7.11 13.87
CA LEU A 163 4.96 -6.42 14.05
C LEU A 163 3.90 -7.33 14.66
N ASN A 164 3.82 -8.58 14.21
CA ASN A 164 2.84 -9.55 14.70
C ASN A 164 3.09 -9.93 16.17
N SER A 165 4.34 -9.85 16.64
CA SER A 165 4.70 -10.10 18.03
C SER A 165 4.28 -8.99 19.00
N LEU A 166 3.93 -7.79 18.50
CA LEU A 166 3.55 -6.67 19.35
C LEU A 166 2.11 -6.86 19.85
N GLN A 167 1.92 -6.76 21.18
CA GLN A 167 0.61 -6.99 21.81
C GLN A 167 -0.52 -6.08 21.29
N THR A 168 -0.19 -4.89 20.78
CA THR A 168 -1.20 -3.95 20.25
C THR A 168 -1.58 -4.22 18.80
N THR A 169 -0.81 -5.04 18.09
CA THR A 169 -1.06 -5.35 16.68
C THR A 169 -2.33 -6.16 16.53
N LYS A 170 -3.26 -5.61 15.78
CA LYS A 170 -4.51 -6.24 15.38
C LYS A 170 -4.49 -6.67 13.92
N SER A 171 -3.81 -5.90 13.07
CA SER A 171 -3.64 -6.27 11.67
C SER A 171 -2.42 -5.64 11.00
N ILE A 172 -1.89 -6.38 10.02
CA ILE A 172 -0.82 -5.96 9.13
C ILE A 172 -1.35 -6.04 7.70
N PHE A 173 -1.20 -4.95 6.95
CA PHE A 173 -1.56 -4.85 5.54
C PHE A 173 -0.29 -4.62 4.73
N LEU A 174 -0.04 -5.49 3.75
CA LEU A 174 1.04 -5.32 2.78
C LEU A 174 0.43 -4.97 1.43
N VAL A 175 0.86 -3.88 0.81
CA VAL A 175 0.49 -3.53 -0.57
C VAL A 175 1.73 -3.63 -1.43
N THR A 176 1.69 -4.51 -2.43
CA THR A 176 2.78 -4.72 -3.38
C THR A 176 2.33 -4.45 -4.81
N ASN A 177 3.28 -4.03 -5.65
CA ASN A 177 3.12 -3.99 -7.09
C ASN A 177 3.34 -5.36 -7.74
N GLY A 178 3.88 -6.35 -7.03
CA GLY A 178 3.96 -7.75 -7.46
C GLY A 178 5.18 -8.14 -8.29
N GLN A 179 6.19 -7.28 -8.44
CA GLN A 179 7.41 -7.60 -9.20
C GLN A 179 8.49 -8.38 -8.42
N GLU A 180 8.27 -8.64 -7.13
CA GLU A 180 9.12 -9.48 -6.29
C GLU A 180 8.40 -10.78 -5.86
N PRO A 181 8.08 -11.69 -6.81
CA PRO A 181 7.36 -12.93 -6.50
C PRO A 181 8.12 -13.83 -5.52
N ASP A 182 9.46 -13.82 -5.54
CA ASP A 182 10.30 -14.61 -4.64
C ASP A 182 10.16 -14.14 -3.19
N MET A 183 10.00 -12.83 -2.96
CA MET A 183 9.68 -12.31 -1.64
C MET A 183 8.30 -12.78 -1.16
N ILE A 184 7.30 -12.80 -2.04
CA ILE A 184 5.96 -13.30 -1.68
C ILE A 184 6.01 -14.79 -1.31
N GLN A 185 6.80 -15.58 -2.03
CA GLN A 185 6.99 -17.00 -1.72
C GLN A 185 7.69 -17.16 -0.37
N ARG A 186 8.78 -16.42 -0.14
CA ARG A 186 9.52 -16.40 1.13
C ARG A 186 8.63 -16.02 2.32
N LEU A 187 7.74 -15.04 2.17
CA LEU A 187 6.77 -14.68 3.20
C LEU A 187 5.84 -15.84 3.58
N GLN A 188 5.44 -16.67 2.61
CA GLN A 188 4.66 -17.86 2.89
C GLN A 188 5.50 -18.97 3.54
N ASP A 189 6.67 -19.27 2.97
CA ASP A 189 7.54 -20.36 3.43
C ASP A 189 8.04 -20.13 4.87
N GLU A 190 8.23 -18.87 5.24
CA GLU A 190 8.69 -18.48 6.57
C GLU A 190 7.56 -18.20 7.56
N ASP A 191 6.29 -18.43 7.22
CA ASP A 191 5.13 -18.06 8.07
C ASP A 191 5.15 -16.58 8.49
N ALA A 192 5.42 -15.71 7.51
CA ALA A 192 5.51 -14.27 7.67
C ALA A 192 4.48 -13.52 6.79
N LEU A 193 3.40 -14.17 6.39
CA LEU A 193 2.34 -13.51 5.63
C LEU A 193 1.64 -12.43 6.49
N PRO A 194 1.27 -11.28 5.90
CA PRO A 194 0.53 -10.23 6.60
C PRO A 194 -0.88 -10.73 6.96
N THR A 195 -1.64 -9.98 7.76
CA THR A 195 -3.07 -10.26 7.98
C THR A 195 -3.87 -10.18 6.68
N GLN A 196 -3.50 -9.25 5.79
CA GLN A 196 -4.11 -9.12 4.47
C GLN A 196 -3.11 -8.57 3.45
N LEU A 197 -2.89 -9.34 2.39
CA LEU A 197 -2.00 -9.01 1.27
C LEU A 197 -2.79 -8.38 0.12
N TYR A 198 -2.30 -7.25 -0.38
CA TYR A 198 -2.85 -6.53 -1.52
C TYR A 198 -1.88 -6.61 -2.70
N LEU A 199 -2.33 -7.15 -3.82
CA LEU A 199 -1.68 -6.96 -5.10
C LEU A 199 -2.34 -5.79 -5.82
N SER A 200 -1.54 -4.77 -6.19
CA SER A 200 -2.03 -3.69 -7.04
C SER A 200 -2.08 -4.17 -8.49
N THR A 201 -3.25 -4.07 -9.12
CA THR A 201 -3.42 -4.24 -10.57
C THR A 201 -3.93 -2.94 -11.17
N ASN A 202 -3.46 -2.53 -12.34
CA ASN A 202 -4.06 -1.41 -13.06
C ASN A 202 -4.12 -1.67 -14.56
N ALA A 203 -3.92 -2.93 -14.95
CA ALA A 203 -3.81 -3.36 -16.33
C ALA A 203 -4.34 -4.78 -16.42
N ALA A 204 -4.99 -5.11 -17.55
CA ALA A 204 -5.51 -6.43 -17.82
C ALA A 204 -4.69 -7.18 -18.89
N ASP A 205 -3.72 -6.50 -19.49
CA ASP A 205 -2.86 -7.00 -20.57
C ASP A 205 -1.48 -6.32 -20.53
N TYR A 206 -0.51 -6.88 -21.27
CA TYR A 206 0.86 -6.39 -21.29
C TYR A 206 0.98 -4.94 -21.77
N LYS A 207 0.22 -4.54 -22.80
CA LYS A 207 0.29 -3.20 -23.38
C LYS A 207 -0.23 -2.15 -22.40
N SER A 208 -1.36 -2.42 -21.73
CA SER A 208 -1.88 -1.54 -20.69
C SER A 208 -0.95 -1.50 -19.48
N PHE A 209 -0.31 -2.61 -19.12
CA PHE A 209 0.67 -2.67 -18.03
C PHE A 209 1.87 -1.75 -18.28
N LEU A 210 2.51 -1.84 -19.46
CA LEU A 210 3.61 -0.95 -19.83
C LEU A 210 3.18 0.53 -19.85
N LYS A 211 2.01 0.81 -20.43
CA LYS A 211 1.49 2.19 -20.54
C LYS A 211 1.25 2.83 -19.17
N ILE A 212 0.67 2.09 -18.24
CA ILE A 212 0.19 2.61 -16.97
C ILE A 212 1.27 2.54 -15.89
N ASN A 213 1.95 1.40 -15.74
CA ASN A 213 2.89 1.17 -14.65
C ASN A 213 4.30 1.66 -14.99
N LYS A 214 4.65 1.75 -16.28
CA LYS A 214 5.99 2.14 -16.76
C LYS A 214 7.09 1.43 -15.98
N PRO A 215 7.10 0.09 -15.98
CA PRO A 215 8.08 -0.70 -15.24
C PRO A 215 9.50 -0.46 -15.77
N LYS A 216 10.49 -0.73 -14.92
CA LYS A 216 11.91 -0.65 -15.29
C LYS A 216 12.50 -1.99 -15.74
N TYR A 217 11.94 -3.10 -15.27
CA TYR A 217 12.36 -4.43 -15.69
C TYR A 217 11.67 -4.86 -16.99
N ASP A 218 12.42 -5.50 -17.88
CA ASP A 218 11.89 -6.05 -19.13
C ASP A 218 10.96 -7.24 -18.89
N ASP A 219 11.23 -8.06 -17.85
CA ASP A 219 10.43 -9.22 -17.42
C ASP A 219 9.34 -8.86 -16.37
N SER A 220 9.01 -7.57 -16.27
CA SER A 220 8.11 -7.04 -15.24
C SER A 220 6.69 -7.62 -15.30
N TRP A 221 6.20 -7.95 -16.49
CA TRP A 221 4.87 -8.53 -16.69
C TRP A 221 4.82 -9.99 -16.27
N GLU A 222 5.88 -10.75 -16.55
CA GLU A 222 6.05 -12.15 -16.16
C GLU A 222 6.13 -12.26 -14.63
N ARG A 223 6.95 -11.41 -13.99
CA ARG A 223 7.04 -11.30 -12.52
C ARG A 223 5.68 -11.01 -11.89
N TRP A 224 4.98 -10.02 -12.44
CA TRP A 224 3.65 -9.64 -11.97
C TRP A 224 2.65 -10.79 -12.07
N ASN A 225 2.62 -11.51 -13.20
CA ASN A 225 1.73 -12.65 -13.40
C ASN A 225 2.07 -13.84 -12.50
N ARG A 226 3.36 -14.07 -12.17
CA ARG A 226 3.75 -15.04 -11.13
C ARG A 226 3.07 -14.71 -9.82
N THR A 227 3.21 -13.47 -9.33
CA THR A 227 2.58 -13.02 -8.09
C THR A 227 1.06 -13.11 -8.14
N LEU A 228 0.45 -12.73 -9.28
CA LEU A 228 -1.00 -12.86 -9.48
C LEU A 228 -1.47 -14.32 -9.33
N GLY A 229 -0.75 -15.26 -9.93
CA GLY A 229 -1.05 -16.69 -9.85
C GLY A 229 -0.93 -17.27 -8.44
N MET A 230 -0.11 -16.66 -7.59
CA MET A 230 0.08 -17.08 -6.20
C MET A 230 -1.11 -16.72 -5.30
N LEU A 231 -1.88 -15.66 -5.60
CA LEU A 231 -2.92 -15.13 -4.69
C LEU A 231 -3.95 -16.15 -4.22
N LYS A 232 -4.35 -17.11 -5.07
CA LYS A 232 -5.29 -18.18 -4.70
C LYS A 232 -4.70 -19.24 -3.78
N HIS A 233 -3.38 -19.33 -3.71
CA HIS A 233 -2.64 -20.34 -2.94
C HIS A 233 -2.03 -19.79 -1.65
N LEU A 234 -2.04 -18.47 -1.45
CA LEU A 234 -1.51 -17.86 -0.22
C LEU A 234 -2.41 -18.16 0.98
N ASN A 235 -1.78 -18.56 2.09
CA ASN A 235 -2.42 -18.83 3.39
C ASN A 235 -2.74 -17.53 4.18
N THR A 236 -3.21 -16.51 3.49
CA THR A 236 -3.65 -15.24 4.09
C THR A 236 -4.82 -14.64 3.30
N ARG A 237 -5.47 -13.62 3.87
CA ARG A 237 -6.47 -12.83 3.16
C ARG A 237 -5.80 -12.12 1.99
N THR A 238 -6.36 -12.26 0.79
CA THR A 238 -5.80 -11.70 -0.44
C THR A 238 -6.78 -10.76 -1.12
N VAL A 239 -6.26 -9.60 -1.53
CA VAL A 239 -7.02 -8.56 -2.21
C VAL A 239 -6.33 -8.20 -3.49
N LEU A 240 -7.08 -8.18 -4.60
CA LEU A 240 -6.62 -7.58 -5.84
C LEU A 240 -7.21 -6.17 -5.93
N ARG A 241 -6.36 -5.14 -5.87
CA ARG A 241 -6.82 -3.74 -5.87
C ARG A 241 -6.54 -3.06 -7.19
N ILE A 242 -7.59 -2.52 -7.79
CA ILE A 242 -7.58 -1.82 -9.07
C ILE A 242 -7.64 -0.32 -8.85
N THR A 243 -6.70 0.40 -9.44
CA THR A 243 -6.85 1.84 -9.64
C THR A 243 -7.39 2.09 -11.05
N LEU A 244 -8.68 2.38 -11.12
CA LEU A 244 -9.38 2.68 -12.37
C LEU A 244 -9.13 4.13 -12.77
N ILE A 245 -8.69 4.35 -14.00
CA ILE A 245 -8.26 5.64 -14.54
C ILE A 245 -8.97 5.83 -15.89
N ARG A 246 -9.75 6.89 -16.00
CA ARG A 246 -10.53 7.19 -17.21
C ARG A 246 -9.61 7.40 -18.41
N GLY A 247 -9.86 6.67 -19.50
CA GLY A 247 -9.08 6.71 -20.73
C GLY A 247 -7.83 5.82 -20.73
N TYR A 248 -7.60 5.05 -19.66
CA TYR A 248 -6.45 4.16 -19.54
C TYR A 248 -6.84 2.70 -19.39
N ASN A 249 -7.73 2.37 -18.46
CA ASN A 249 -8.11 0.98 -18.15
C ASN A 249 -9.61 0.81 -17.81
N ASP A 250 -10.44 1.78 -18.14
CA ASP A 250 -11.89 1.80 -17.89
C ASP A 250 -12.75 1.42 -19.11
N GLN A 251 -12.12 1.11 -20.26
CA GLN A 251 -12.82 0.81 -21.50
C GLN A 251 -13.57 -0.52 -21.42
N LYS A 252 -14.71 -0.64 -22.14
CA LYS A 252 -15.54 -1.85 -22.14
C LYS A 252 -14.77 -3.13 -22.54
N ASP A 253 -13.82 -3.02 -23.45
CA ASP A 253 -13.01 -4.15 -23.91
C ASP A 253 -12.06 -4.68 -22.82
N MET A 254 -11.79 -3.90 -21.77
CA MET A 254 -11.01 -4.36 -20.61
C MET A 254 -11.82 -5.26 -19.67
N ILE A 255 -13.15 -5.17 -19.70
CA ILE A 255 -14.03 -5.90 -18.76
C ILE A 255 -13.86 -7.41 -18.90
N PRO A 256 -13.88 -8.03 -20.10
CA PRO A 256 -13.63 -9.46 -20.24
C PRO A 256 -12.24 -9.90 -19.79
N LEU A 257 -11.23 -9.06 -20.01
CA LEU A 257 -9.85 -9.34 -19.62
C LEU A 257 -9.70 -9.34 -18.09
N PHE A 258 -10.23 -8.31 -17.42
CA PHE A 258 -10.28 -8.26 -15.96
C PHE A 258 -11.13 -9.40 -15.37
N ALA A 259 -12.30 -9.69 -15.93
CA ALA A 259 -13.14 -10.79 -15.46
C ALA A 259 -12.41 -12.14 -15.56
N LYS A 260 -11.65 -12.39 -16.64
CA LYS A 260 -10.80 -13.58 -16.77
C LYS A 260 -9.70 -13.60 -15.72
N MET A 261 -8.95 -12.51 -15.58
CA MET A 261 -7.89 -12.36 -14.58
C MET A 261 -8.39 -12.64 -13.16
N PHE A 262 -9.58 -12.16 -12.80
CA PHE A 262 -10.16 -12.34 -11.47
C PHE A 262 -10.53 -13.79 -11.19
N ARG A 263 -11.08 -14.49 -12.19
CA ARG A 263 -11.36 -15.92 -12.07
C ARG A 263 -10.08 -16.73 -11.87
N GLU A 264 -9.04 -16.43 -12.64
CA GLU A 264 -7.79 -17.21 -12.62
C GLU A 264 -6.97 -17.00 -11.34
N SER A 265 -6.96 -15.76 -10.84
CA SER A 265 -6.24 -15.36 -9.62
C SER A 265 -7.02 -15.61 -8.33
N SER A 266 -8.36 -15.69 -8.41
CA SER A 266 -9.31 -16.00 -7.33
C SER A 266 -8.91 -15.44 -5.94
N PRO A 267 -8.65 -14.12 -5.82
CA PRO A 267 -8.44 -13.49 -4.51
C PRO A 267 -9.73 -13.53 -3.70
N HIS A 268 -9.62 -13.33 -2.38
CA HIS A 268 -10.80 -13.27 -1.50
C HIS A 268 -11.66 -12.03 -1.77
N PHE A 269 -11.00 -10.89 -2.06
CA PHE A 269 -11.66 -9.63 -2.36
C PHE A 269 -11.05 -8.96 -3.59
N ILE A 270 -11.85 -8.12 -4.25
CA ILE A 270 -11.38 -7.20 -5.28
C ILE A 270 -11.84 -5.79 -4.90
N GLU A 271 -10.89 -4.88 -4.81
CA GLU A 271 -11.18 -3.45 -4.57
C GLU A 271 -11.05 -2.69 -5.89
N ILE A 272 -12.14 -2.13 -6.41
CA ILE A 272 -12.15 -1.32 -7.62
C ILE A 272 -12.30 0.14 -7.21
N LYS A 273 -11.22 0.91 -7.35
CA LYS A 273 -11.13 2.28 -6.84
C LYS A 273 -10.81 3.27 -7.95
N SER A 274 -11.52 4.39 -8.02
CA SER A 274 -11.13 5.49 -8.89
C SER A 274 -9.75 6.03 -8.51
N TYR A 275 -8.97 6.39 -9.53
CA TYR A 275 -7.88 7.33 -9.39
C TYR A 275 -8.33 8.62 -8.70
N MET A 276 -7.43 9.22 -7.93
CA MET A 276 -7.62 10.50 -7.26
C MET A 276 -6.51 11.46 -7.71
N HIS A 277 -6.89 12.64 -8.19
CA HIS A 277 -6.00 13.67 -8.72
C HIS A 277 -5.26 14.40 -7.60
N ILE A 278 -4.19 13.77 -7.09
CA ILE A 278 -3.42 14.27 -5.93
C ILE A 278 -1.91 14.04 -6.06
N GLY A 279 -1.14 14.81 -5.31
CA GLY A 279 0.32 14.68 -5.24
C GLY A 279 0.99 14.87 -6.61
N ARG A 280 2.08 14.14 -6.88
CA ARG A 280 2.84 14.27 -8.13
C ARG A 280 2.10 13.72 -9.36
N SER A 281 1.02 12.95 -9.17
CA SER A 281 0.25 12.40 -10.29
C SER A 281 -0.44 13.49 -11.12
N THR A 282 -0.70 14.66 -10.52
CA THR A 282 -1.31 15.81 -11.20
C THR A 282 -0.43 16.41 -12.29
N ASN A 283 0.86 16.07 -12.32
CA ASN A 283 1.78 16.48 -13.38
C ASN A 283 1.72 15.55 -14.62
N ARG A 284 0.94 14.45 -14.54
CA ARG A 284 0.89 13.39 -15.54
C ARG A 284 -0.53 13.05 -15.98
N LEU A 285 -1.50 13.29 -15.12
CA LEU A 285 -2.92 13.03 -15.34
C LEU A 285 -3.71 14.29 -15.00
N GLU A 286 -4.89 14.40 -15.61
CA GLU A 286 -5.85 15.47 -15.41
C GLU A 286 -6.91 15.07 -14.39
N HIS A 287 -7.61 16.06 -13.81
CA HIS A 287 -8.74 15.80 -12.92
C HIS A 287 -9.83 14.97 -13.62
N SER A 288 -10.03 15.18 -14.92
CA SER A 288 -10.97 14.41 -15.75
C SER A 288 -10.61 12.92 -15.88
N ASN A 289 -9.38 12.51 -15.54
CA ASN A 289 -9.01 11.10 -15.49
C ASN A 289 -9.60 10.37 -14.26
N MET A 290 -10.17 11.09 -13.29
CA MET A 290 -10.93 10.49 -12.20
C MET A 290 -12.29 9.98 -12.71
N LEU A 291 -12.72 8.84 -12.18
CA LEU A 291 -14.08 8.35 -12.36
C LEU A 291 -14.96 8.83 -11.22
N GLU A 292 -16.22 9.10 -11.53
CA GLU A 292 -17.26 9.28 -10.53
C GLU A 292 -17.67 7.93 -9.95
N MET A 293 -18.29 7.95 -8.76
CA MET A 293 -18.67 6.71 -8.06
C MET A 293 -19.61 5.84 -8.91
N GLU A 294 -20.54 6.46 -9.65
CA GLU A 294 -21.47 5.74 -10.52
C GLU A 294 -20.75 4.97 -11.64
N GLU A 295 -19.68 5.53 -12.20
CA GLU A 295 -18.89 4.86 -13.24
C GLU A 295 -18.11 3.68 -12.66
N VAL A 296 -17.57 3.82 -11.43
CA VAL A 296 -16.93 2.71 -10.70
C VAL A 296 -17.93 1.59 -10.42
N LYS A 297 -19.16 1.93 -10.03
CA LYS A 297 -20.24 0.97 -9.78
C LYS A 297 -20.61 0.21 -11.05
N GLN A 298 -20.86 0.93 -12.15
CA GLN A 298 -21.19 0.34 -13.44
C GLN A 298 -20.08 -0.59 -13.96
N PHE A 299 -18.81 -0.22 -13.76
CA PHE A 299 -17.68 -1.07 -14.11
C PHE A 299 -17.67 -2.34 -13.25
N SER A 300 -17.87 -2.19 -11.94
CA SER A 300 -17.92 -3.30 -10.98
C SER A 300 -19.04 -4.30 -11.30
N GLU A 301 -20.25 -3.82 -11.59
CA GLU A 301 -21.40 -4.65 -11.97
C GLU A 301 -21.20 -5.40 -13.29
N GLN A 302 -20.55 -4.78 -14.28
CA GLN A 302 -20.25 -5.46 -15.54
C GLN A 302 -19.22 -6.58 -15.33
N ILE A 303 -18.23 -6.35 -14.47
CA ILE A 303 -17.26 -7.36 -14.09
C ILE A 303 -17.92 -8.51 -13.32
N THR A 304 -18.81 -8.26 -12.35
CA THR A 304 -19.46 -9.34 -11.61
C THR A 304 -20.31 -10.22 -12.53
N LYS A 305 -21.07 -9.62 -13.46
CA LYS A 305 -21.83 -10.35 -14.50
C LYS A 305 -20.96 -11.29 -15.34
N GLN A 306 -19.75 -10.88 -15.69
CA GLN A 306 -18.84 -11.70 -16.51
C GLN A 306 -17.98 -12.68 -15.70
N SER A 307 -17.52 -12.30 -14.52
CA SER A 307 -16.67 -13.14 -13.67
C SER A 307 -17.46 -14.28 -13.04
N LYS A 308 -18.76 -14.08 -12.73
CA LYS A 308 -19.70 -15.04 -12.13
C LYS A 308 -19.35 -15.55 -10.73
N ILE A 309 -18.08 -15.51 -10.33
CA ILE A 309 -17.60 -15.97 -9.02
C ILE A 309 -17.49 -14.83 -7.99
N PHE A 310 -17.71 -13.59 -8.41
CA PHE A 310 -17.68 -12.42 -7.53
C PHE A 310 -19.04 -11.73 -7.45
N SER A 311 -19.38 -11.21 -6.27
CA SER A 311 -20.54 -10.36 -6.02
C SER A 311 -20.10 -9.01 -5.45
N VAL A 312 -20.88 -7.94 -5.70
CA VAL A 312 -20.62 -6.63 -5.08
C VAL A 312 -20.96 -6.74 -3.59
N MET A 313 -19.97 -6.50 -2.74
CA MET A 313 -20.11 -6.62 -1.28
C MET A 313 -20.48 -5.29 -0.62
N ASP A 314 -19.80 -4.20 -0.99
CA ASP A 314 -20.02 -2.88 -0.40
C ASP A 314 -19.37 -1.76 -1.23
N GLU A 315 -19.63 -0.50 -0.86
CA GLU A 315 -19.16 0.69 -1.56
C GLU A 315 -18.77 1.81 -0.58
N SER A 316 -17.88 2.70 -1.00
CA SER A 316 -17.62 3.96 -0.29
C SER A 316 -17.58 5.12 -1.27
N PHE A 317 -18.67 5.89 -1.28
CA PHE A 317 -18.85 7.06 -2.15
C PHE A 317 -17.73 8.09 -1.97
N VAL A 318 -17.38 8.41 -0.71
CA VAL A 318 -16.35 9.43 -0.43
C VAL A 318 -14.96 8.99 -0.90
N SER A 319 -14.70 7.68 -0.98
CA SER A 319 -13.44 7.14 -1.48
C SER A 319 -13.51 6.63 -2.93
N ARG A 320 -14.67 6.77 -3.59
CA ARG A 320 -14.97 6.31 -4.96
C ARG A 320 -14.49 4.87 -5.21
N ILE A 321 -14.94 3.95 -4.36
CA ILE A 321 -14.47 2.56 -4.35
C ILE A 321 -15.65 1.59 -4.17
N SER A 322 -15.63 0.50 -4.94
CA SER A 322 -16.46 -0.69 -4.75
C SER A 322 -15.58 -1.86 -4.34
N ILE A 323 -16.11 -2.73 -3.47
CA ILE A 323 -15.45 -3.98 -3.09
C ILE A 323 -16.32 -5.17 -3.51
N LEU A 324 -15.68 -6.16 -4.13
CA LEU A 324 -16.27 -7.42 -4.53
C LEU A 324 -15.83 -8.54 -3.59
N GLN A 325 -16.74 -9.45 -3.26
CA GLN A 325 -16.50 -10.67 -2.49
C GLN A 325 -16.42 -11.86 -3.44
N ASN A 326 -15.42 -12.73 -3.23
CA ASN A 326 -15.37 -14.02 -3.89
C ASN A 326 -16.39 -14.98 -3.25
N ASN A 327 -17.29 -15.53 -4.06
CA ASN A 327 -18.34 -16.45 -3.63
C ASN A 327 -17.82 -17.90 -3.52
N GLU A 328 -16.77 -18.27 -4.25
CA GLU A 328 -16.18 -19.62 -4.24
C GLU A 328 -15.07 -19.76 -3.19
N ARG A 329 -14.37 -18.66 -2.88
CA ARG A 329 -13.33 -18.57 -1.85
C ARG A 329 -13.74 -17.56 -0.77
N PHE A 330 -14.90 -17.79 -0.19
CA PHE A 330 -15.51 -16.89 0.78
C PHE A 330 -14.75 -16.86 2.11
N ILE A 331 -14.54 -15.65 2.64
CA ILE A 331 -14.13 -15.41 4.02
C ILE A 331 -14.88 -14.18 4.55
N ASP A 332 -15.11 -14.12 5.86
CA ASP A 332 -15.75 -12.96 6.47
C ASP A 332 -14.93 -11.69 6.22
N ARG A 333 -15.60 -10.56 5.94
CA ARG A 333 -14.95 -9.27 5.67
C ARG A 333 -14.25 -8.68 6.89
N TRP A 334 -14.76 -8.92 8.09
CA TRP A 334 -14.24 -8.34 9.32
C TRP A 334 -12.96 -9.05 9.72
N ILE A 335 -11.95 -8.27 10.11
CA ILE A 335 -10.71 -8.84 10.64
C ILE A 335 -11.00 -9.39 12.05
N PRO A 336 -10.68 -10.66 12.35
CA PRO A 336 -11.11 -11.34 13.59
C PRO A 336 -10.79 -10.61 14.90
N SER A 337 -9.71 -9.81 14.91
CA SER A 337 -9.35 -8.92 16.03
C SER A 337 -10.45 -7.89 16.41
N TYR A 338 -11.51 -7.78 15.61
CA TYR A 338 -12.70 -6.97 15.83
C TYR A 338 -14.00 -7.76 15.99
N ALA A 339 -14.04 -9.04 15.60
CA ALA A 339 -15.24 -9.87 15.72
C ALA A 339 -15.65 -10.08 17.20
N ASN A 340 -14.66 -10.07 18.11
CA ASN A 340 -14.87 -10.25 19.55
C ASN A 340 -14.96 -8.92 20.35
N THR A 341 -15.09 -7.78 19.67
CA THR A 341 -15.22 -6.45 20.34
C THR A 341 -16.57 -5.78 20.08
N SER A 342 -17.59 -6.56 19.71
CA SER A 342 -18.96 -6.08 19.53
C SER A 342 -19.74 -6.18 20.84
#